data_AF-A0A0J6BZC1-F1
#
_entry.id   AF-A0A0J6BZC1-F1
#
_cell.length_a   1.000
_cell.length_b   1.000
_cell.length_c   1.000
_cell.angle_alpha   90.00
_cell.angle_beta   90.00
_cell.angle_gamma   90.00
#
_symmetry.space_group_name_H-M   'P 1'
#
loop_
_entity.id
_entity.type
_entity.pdbx_description
1 polymer ?
#
loop_
_entity_poly.entity_id
_entity_poly.type
_entity_poly.pdbx_seq_one_letter_code
_entity_poly.pdbx_strand_id
1 'polypeptide(L)'
;MKARLKHLWQHVRRTLTWQNLKESRYRIAAFWLTYLPLWWFFSNPYLAGPAALALLLGADRLHARYKRALTARIEAKDGFSWDVEVNQVKVGSILDADYALIRHSVFSDVRVYVAQVLNLLRVALNSFGYCYHAIPIGLFWVGFALAVFSPETISSVLAELQGARAESIKHAVSMAGSLLALLVAFNWLLGLSRFGFINRFDEAIGTAVRKHCGVAAEGSVVLSRSFERNGLIIIQPADKRYDLDTLVAGITPENRHEPVSFGAAVGKEL
;
A
#
# COMPACT_ATOMS: atom_id res chain seq x y z
N MET A 1 9.85 40.20 -26.90
CA MET A 1 9.12 40.32 -25.62
C MET A 1 7.65 39.87 -25.69
N LYS A 2 6.84 40.38 -26.64
CA LYS A 2 5.41 40.02 -26.79
C LYS A 2 5.11 38.52 -26.96
N ALA A 3 5.96 37.77 -27.66
CA ALA A 3 5.79 36.32 -27.86
C ALA A 3 5.97 35.49 -26.57
N ARG A 4 6.96 35.84 -25.72
CA ARG A 4 7.16 35.20 -24.41
C ARG A 4 5.99 35.49 -23.47
N LEU A 5 5.47 36.71 -23.48
CA LEU A 5 4.29 37.08 -22.69
C LEU A 5 3.04 36.28 -23.10
N LYS A 6 2.82 36.10 -24.41
CA LYS A 6 1.68 35.34 -24.94
C LYS A 6 1.75 33.86 -24.58
N HIS A 7 2.95 33.26 -24.62
CA HIS A 7 3.18 31.88 -24.18
C HIS A 7 2.93 31.70 -22.68
N LEU A 8 3.42 32.64 -21.87
CA LEU A 8 3.23 32.62 -20.41
C LEU A 8 1.74 32.78 -20.05
N TRP A 9 1.02 33.66 -20.76
CA TRP A 9 -0.42 33.86 -20.59
C TRP A 9 -1.25 32.65 -21.02
N GLN A 10 -0.86 31.95 -22.09
CA GLN A 10 -1.50 30.70 -22.49
C GLN A 10 -1.24 29.57 -21.47
N HIS A 11 -0.06 29.53 -20.86
CA HIS A 11 0.23 28.60 -19.75
C HIS A 11 -0.63 28.91 -18.53
N VAL A 12 -0.70 30.17 -18.10
CA VAL A 12 -1.51 30.63 -16.96
C VAL A 12 -3.00 30.35 -17.19
N ARG A 13 -3.51 30.64 -18.40
CA ARG A 13 -4.92 30.37 -18.76
C ARG A 13 -5.23 28.88 -18.82
N ARG A 14 -4.29 28.05 -19.29
CA ARG A 14 -4.43 26.59 -19.23
C ARG A 14 -4.47 26.11 -17.77
N THR A 15 -3.59 26.60 -16.90
CA THR A 15 -3.60 26.22 -15.47
C THR A 15 -4.83 26.69 -14.71
N LEU A 16 -5.55 27.72 -15.20
CA LEU A 16 -6.77 28.27 -14.61
C LEU A 16 -8.08 27.74 -15.21
N THR A 17 -8.05 26.68 -16.04
CA THR A 17 -9.30 26.04 -16.48
C THR A 17 -10.00 25.36 -15.29
N TRP A 18 -11.34 25.28 -15.33
CA TRP A 18 -12.14 24.69 -14.25
C TRP A 18 -11.74 23.24 -13.89
N GLN A 19 -11.31 22.44 -14.88
CA GLN A 19 -10.74 21.11 -14.64
C GLN A 19 -9.43 21.19 -13.85
N ASN A 20 -8.52 22.09 -14.22
CA ASN A 20 -7.25 22.29 -13.51
C ASN A 20 -7.44 22.91 -12.12
N LEU A 21 -8.47 23.74 -11.91
CA LEU A 21 -8.86 24.24 -10.59
C LEU A 21 -9.43 23.13 -9.69
N LYS A 22 -10.20 22.20 -10.25
CA LYS A 22 -10.69 21.04 -9.49
C LYS A 22 -9.54 20.10 -9.13
N GLU A 23 -8.64 19.83 -10.10
CA GLU A 23 -7.41 19.08 -9.85
C GLU A 23 -6.48 19.79 -8.85
N SER A 24 -6.39 21.14 -8.88
CA SER A 24 -5.56 21.89 -7.94
C SER A 24 -6.09 21.83 -6.52
N ARG A 25 -7.42 21.82 -6.31
CA ARG A 25 -8.01 21.66 -4.97
C ARG A 25 -7.65 20.31 -4.34
N TYR A 26 -7.64 19.24 -5.12
CA TYR A 26 -7.20 17.92 -4.62
C TYR A 26 -5.71 17.90 -4.32
N ARG A 27 -4.87 18.51 -5.17
CA ARG A 27 -3.42 18.62 -4.90
C ARG A 27 -3.12 19.46 -3.65
N ILE A 28 -3.85 20.56 -3.44
CA ILE A 28 -3.72 21.39 -2.24
C ILE A 28 -4.14 20.61 -0.99
N ALA A 29 -5.28 19.91 -1.05
CA ALA A 29 -5.72 19.06 0.07
C ALA A 29 -4.72 17.94 0.36
N ALA A 30 -4.21 17.26 -0.67
CA ALA A 30 -3.19 16.23 -0.53
C ALA A 30 -1.87 16.79 0.04
N PHE A 31 -1.51 18.02 -0.32
CA PHE A 31 -0.36 18.71 0.26
C PHE A 31 -0.53 18.93 1.75
N TRP A 32 -1.66 19.50 2.18
CA TRP A 32 -1.89 19.71 3.61
C TRP A 32 -2.00 18.40 4.40
N LEU A 33 -2.62 17.36 3.80
CA LEU A 33 -2.72 16.03 4.41
C LEU A 33 -1.37 15.33 4.60
N THR A 34 -0.38 15.63 3.74
CA THR A 34 0.97 15.07 3.84
C THR A 34 1.92 15.96 4.64
N TYR A 35 1.79 17.28 4.50
CA TYR A 35 2.61 18.27 5.19
C TYR A 35 2.40 18.26 6.70
N LEU A 36 1.14 18.25 7.19
CA LEU A 36 0.88 18.36 8.64
C LEU A 36 1.51 17.19 9.43
N PRO A 37 1.37 15.91 9.02
CA PRO A 37 2.05 14.81 9.68
C PRO A 37 3.58 14.91 9.61
N LEU A 38 4.13 15.32 8.47
CA LEU A 38 5.59 15.47 8.31
C LEU A 38 6.12 16.64 9.15
N TRP A 39 5.38 17.72 9.28
CA TRP A 39 5.76 18.85 10.13
C TRP A 39 5.71 18.46 11.61
N TRP A 40 4.68 17.74 12.03
CA TRP A 40 4.63 17.13 13.36
C TRP A 40 5.84 16.23 13.62
N PHE A 41 6.17 15.35 12.67
CA PHE A 41 7.26 14.39 12.80
C PHE A 41 8.65 15.04 12.83
N PHE A 42 8.95 15.93 11.88
CA PHE A 42 10.26 16.59 11.81
C PHE A 42 10.41 17.74 12.80
N SER A 43 9.29 18.26 13.33
CA SER A 43 9.24 19.52 14.08
C SER A 43 9.92 20.69 13.35
N ASN A 44 10.08 20.58 12.02
CA ASN A 44 10.81 21.52 11.18
C ASN A 44 10.06 21.74 9.86
N PRO A 45 9.47 22.93 9.64
CA PRO A 45 8.69 23.21 8.44
C PRO A 45 9.55 23.20 7.16
N TYR A 46 10.84 23.52 7.26
CA TYR A 46 11.78 23.53 6.12
C TYR A 46 12.12 22.13 5.62
N LEU A 47 11.97 21.09 6.46
CA LEU A 47 12.09 19.70 6.02
C LEU A 47 10.74 19.14 5.56
N ALA A 48 9.66 19.46 6.28
CA ALA A 48 8.33 18.95 5.99
C ALA A 48 7.77 19.43 4.64
N GLY A 49 7.96 20.70 4.30
CA GLY A 49 7.48 21.28 3.04
C GLY A 49 8.05 20.59 1.79
N PRO A 50 9.38 20.54 1.63
CA PRO A 50 10.03 19.84 0.53
C PRO A 50 9.72 18.35 0.49
N ALA A 51 9.64 17.67 1.64
CA ALA A 51 9.31 16.25 1.72
C ALA A 51 7.87 15.96 1.22
N ALA A 52 6.89 16.75 1.68
CA ALA A 52 5.50 16.65 1.20
C ALA A 52 5.40 16.89 -0.31
N LEU A 53 6.10 17.92 -0.82
CA LEU A 53 6.13 18.21 -2.24
C LEU A 53 6.78 17.09 -3.05
N ALA A 54 7.91 16.54 -2.58
CA ALA A 54 8.60 15.43 -3.22
C ALA A 54 7.73 14.17 -3.30
N LEU A 55 7.01 13.84 -2.22
CA LEU A 55 6.07 12.72 -2.18
C LEU A 55 4.92 12.91 -3.17
N LEU A 56 4.31 14.09 -3.21
CA LEU A 56 3.21 14.38 -4.15
C LEU A 56 3.66 14.36 -5.60
N LEU A 57 4.79 15.00 -5.92
CA LEU A 57 5.34 14.99 -7.27
C LEU A 57 5.77 13.58 -7.69
N GLY A 58 6.32 12.81 -6.76
CA GLY A 58 6.63 11.40 -6.95
C GLY A 58 5.38 10.57 -7.26
N ALA A 59 4.33 10.71 -6.43
CA ALA A 59 3.05 10.03 -6.62
C ALA A 59 2.39 10.41 -7.95
N ASP A 60 2.33 11.70 -8.29
CA ASP A 60 1.77 12.19 -9.56
C ASP A 60 2.55 11.62 -10.76
N ARG A 61 3.90 11.61 -10.69
CA ARG A 61 4.74 11.02 -11.76
C ARG A 61 4.53 9.53 -11.90
N LEU A 62 4.48 8.79 -10.80
CA LEU A 62 4.23 7.35 -10.80
C LEU A 62 2.84 7.02 -11.35
N HIS A 63 1.82 7.75 -10.92
CA HIS A 63 0.45 7.60 -11.41
C HIS A 63 0.35 7.91 -12.91
N ALA A 64 0.96 9.01 -13.36
CA ALA A 64 0.99 9.36 -14.78
C ALA A 64 1.73 8.30 -15.62
N ARG A 65 2.88 7.81 -15.15
CA ARG A 65 3.62 6.73 -15.81
C ARG A 65 2.79 5.46 -15.91
N TYR A 66 2.12 5.09 -14.82
CA TYR A 66 1.27 3.91 -14.75
C TYR A 66 0.06 4.01 -15.70
N LYS A 67 -0.65 5.16 -15.70
CA LYS A 67 -1.74 5.40 -16.66
C LYS A 67 -1.29 5.32 -18.11
N ARG A 68 -0.15 5.93 -18.46
CA ARG A 68 0.42 5.82 -19.82
C ARG A 68 0.73 4.38 -20.20
N ALA A 69 1.28 3.59 -19.28
CA ALA A 69 1.57 2.18 -19.52
C ALA A 69 0.29 1.37 -19.77
N LEU A 70 -0.81 1.66 -19.05
CA LEU A 70 -2.11 1.04 -19.30
C LEU A 70 -2.67 1.46 -20.66
N THR A 71 -2.64 2.75 -21.01
CA THR A 71 -3.09 3.23 -22.32
C THR A 71 -2.33 2.56 -23.47
N ALA A 72 -1.00 2.44 -23.35
CA ALA A 72 -0.19 1.77 -24.36
C ALA A 72 -0.57 0.29 -24.53
N ARG A 73 -0.95 -0.41 -23.45
CA ARG A 73 -1.43 -1.81 -23.50
C ARG A 73 -2.82 -1.92 -24.13
N ILE A 74 -3.69 -0.94 -23.90
CA ILE A 74 -5.03 -0.88 -24.53
C ILE A 74 -4.91 -0.66 -26.04
N GLU A 75 -3.95 0.17 -26.47
CA GLU A 75 -3.72 0.50 -27.89
C GLU A 75 -2.91 -0.56 -28.66
N ALA A 76 -2.26 -1.49 -27.96
CA ALA A 76 -1.46 -2.55 -28.58
C ALA A 76 -2.36 -3.52 -29.37
N LYS A 77 -2.14 -3.61 -30.70
CA LYS A 77 -2.93 -4.44 -31.61
C LYS A 77 -2.63 -5.95 -31.49
N ASP A 78 -1.41 -6.31 -31.11
CA ASP A 78 -0.98 -7.70 -30.88
C ASP A 78 -0.94 -7.99 -29.38
N GLY A 79 -2.11 -8.20 -28.80
CA GLY A 79 -2.27 -8.56 -27.40
C GLY A 79 -2.16 -10.07 -27.18
N PHE A 80 -1.47 -10.50 -26.13
CA PHE A 80 -1.55 -11.88 -25.64
C PHE A 80 -2.73 -12.04 -24.67
N SER A 81 -3.18 -13.27 -24.45
CA SER A 81 -4.25 -13.58 -23.50
C SER A 81 -3.69 -14.02 -22.15
N TRP A 82 -4.39 -13.65 -21.09
CA TRP A 82 -4.21 -14.17 -19.73
C TRP A 82 -5.22 -15.26 -19.48
N ASP A 83 -4.78 -16.36 -18.90
CA ASP A 83 -5.65 -17.34 -18.26
C ASP A 83 -6.11 -16.79 -16.91
N VAL A 84 -7.41 -16.85 -16.67
CA VAL A 84 -8.05 -16.38 -15.44
C VAL A 84 -8.38 -17.58 -14.58
N GLU A 85 -7.82 -17.60 -13.38
CA GLU A 85 -8.08 -18.58 -12.36
C GLU A 85 -8.84 -17.93 -11.20
N VAL A 86 -9.94 -18.55 -10.76
CA VAL A 86 -10.68 -18.16 -9.56
C VAL A 86 -10.62 -19.34 -8.59
N ASN A 87 -10.07 -19.11 -7.41
CA ASN A 87 -9.86 -20.17 -6.41
C ASN A 87 -9.11 -21.39 -7.00
N GLN A 88 -8.04 -21.13 -7.76
CA GLN A 88 -7.20 -22.15 -8.42
C GLN A 88 -7.88 -22.95 -9.54
N VAL A 89 -9.09 -22.57 -9.94
CA VAL A 89 -9.79 -23.18 -11.08
C VAL A 89 -9.75 -22.23 -12.26
N LYS A 90 -9.25 -22.70 -13.40
CA LYS A 90 -9.29 -21.94 -14.66
C LYS A 90 -10.74 -21.74 -15.09
N VAL A 91 -11.17 -20.48 -15.14
CA VAL A 91 -12.55 -20.10 -15.46
C VAL A 91 -12.70 -19.48 -16.85
N GLY A 92 -11.62 -18.97 -17.43
CA GLY A 92 -11.66 -18.35 -18.75
C GLY A 92 -10.33 -17.70 -19.12
N SER A 93 -10.36 -16.89 -20.17
CA SER A 93 -9.21 -16.11 -20.63
C SER A 93 -9.63 -14.68 -20.93
N ILE A 94 -8.73 -13.71 -20.71
CA ILE A 94 -8.94 -12.29 -20.99
C ILE A 94 -7.77 -11.73 -21.79
N LEU A 95 -8.03 -10.93 -22.82
CA LEU A 95 -6.96 -10.25 -23.57
C LEU A 95 -6.24 -9.23 -22.69
N ASP A 96 -4.94 -9.03 -22.92
CA ASP A 96 -4.15 -8.05 -22.16
C ASP A 96 -4.73 -6.63 -22.26
N ALA A 97 -5.22 -6.25 -23.43
CA ALA A 97 -5.87 -4.97 -23.68
C ALA A 97 -7.15 -4.79 -22.84
N ASP A 98 -7.97 -5.83 -22.76
CA ASP A 98 -9.20 -5.82 -21.96
C ASP A 98 -8.90 -5.76 -20.47
N TYR A 99 -7.89 -6.52 -20.02
CA TYR A 99 -7.44 -6.45 -18.63
C TYR A 99 -6.87 -5.07 -18.29
N ALA A 100 -6.10 -4.47 -19.19
CA ALA A 100 -5.58 -3.11 -19.02
C ALA A 100 -6.72 -2.07 -18.99
N LEU A 101 -7.77 -2.25 -19.78
CA LEU A 101 -8.98 -1.42 -19.77
C LEU A 101 -9.75 -1.55 -18.45
N ILE A 102 -9.89 -2.78 -17.92
CA ILE A 102 -10.48 -3.02 -16.59
C ILE A 102 -9.68 -2.27 -15.53
N ARG A 103 -8.35 -2.44 -15.49
CA ARG A 103 -7.50 -1.70 -14.53
C ARG A 103 -7.69 -0.18 -14.71
N HIS A 104 -7.63 0.32 -15.94
CA HIS A 104 -7.79 1.75 -16.22
C HIS A 104 -9.13 2.31 -15.72
N SER A 105 -10.23 1.58 -15.90
CA SER A 105 -11.55 1.99 -15.42
C SER A 105 -11.62 2.02 -13.89
N VAL A 106 -11.10 0.99 -13.21
CA VAL A 106 -11.03 0.94 -11.73
C VAL A 106 -10.18 2.08 -11.17
N PHE A 107 -8.99 2.34 -11.73
CA PHE A 107 -8.12 3.45 -11.32
C PHE A 107 -8.66 4.85 -11.70
N SER A 108 -9.76 4.91 -12.44
CA SER A 108 -10.45 6.16 -12.75
C SER A 108 -11.73 6.35 -11.91
N ASP A 109 -12.17 5.33 -11.17
CA ASP A 109 -13.36 5.40 -10.33
C ASP A 109 -13.04 6.01 -8.95
N VAL A 110 -13.55 7.21 -8.71
CA VAL A 110 -13.42 7.95 -7.45
C VAL A 110 -14.01 7.16 -6.27
N ARG A 111 -15.02 6.31 -6.50
CA ARG A 111 -15.65 5.51 -5.42
C ARG A 111 -14.67 4.52 -4.80
N VAL A 112 -13.79 3.95 -5.62
CA VAL A 112 -12.74 3.02 -5.17
C VAL A 112 -11.72 3.76 -4.31
N TYR A 113 -11.36 5.00 -4.68
CA TYR A 113 -10.50 5.85 -3.83
C TYR A 113 -11.16 6.18 -2.50
N VAL A 114 -12.44 6.56 -2.50
CA VAL A 114 -13.18 6.83 -1.25
C VAL A 114 -13.23 5.58 -0.38
N ALA A 115 -13.53 4.41 -0.96
CA ALA A 115 -13.53 3.14 -0.24
C ALA A 115 -12.14 2.81 0.34
N GLN A 116 -11.06 3.07 -0.41
CA GLN A 116 -9.69 2.87 0.06
C GLN A 116 -9.35 3.80 1.23
N VAL A 117 -9.76 5.07 1.17
CA VAL A 117 -9.57 6.03 2.27
C VAL A 117 -10.34 5.62 3.52
N LEU A 118 -11.60 5.21 3.38
CA LEU A 118 -12.40 4.71 4.50
C LEU A 118 -11.81 3.42 5.09
N ASN A 119 -11.28 2.53 4.26
CA ASN A 119 -10.59 1.33 4.69
C ASN A 119 -9.31 1.66 5.48
N LEU A 120 -8.51 2.62 5.01
CA LEU A 120 -7.33 3.12 5.73
C LEU A 120 -7.72 3.78 7.06
N LEU A 121 -8.79 4.57 7.09
CA LEU A 121 -9.30 5.17 8.32
C LEU A 121 -9.74 4.10 9.33
N ARG A 122 -10.44 3.06 8.87
CA ARG A 122 -10.81 1.92 9.72
C ARG A 122 -9.59 1.21 10.29
N VAL A 123 -8.58 0.95 9.46
CA VAL A 123 -7.31 0.37 9.88
C VAL A 123 -6.62 1.25 10.94
N ALA A 124 -6.60 2.56 10.75
CA ALA A 124 -6.06 3.49 11.72
C ALA A 124 -6.81 3.45 13.05
N LEU A 125 -8.15 3.51 13.03
CA LEU A 125 -8.99 3.42 14.23
C LEU A 125 -8.79 2.09 14.97
N ASN A 126 -8.72 0.97 14.24
CA ASN A 126 -8.42 -0.35 14.82
C ASN A 126 -7.03 -0.37 15.47
N SER A 127 -6.03 0.23 14.81
CA SER A 127 -4.67 0.35 15.34
C SER A 127 -4.63 1.19 16.61
N PHE A 128 -5.38 2.29 16.68
CA PHE A 128 -5.51 3.10 17.89
C PHE A 128 -6.20 2.33 19.01
N GLY A 129 -7.31 1.64 18.72
CA GLY A 129 -8.00 0.79 19.69
C GLY A 129 -7.08 -0.30 20.26
N TYR A 130 -6.27 -0.93 19.42
CA TYR A 130 -5.26 -1.88 19.87
C TYR A 130 -4.25 -1.24 20.83
N CYS A 131 -3.68 -0.08 20.49
CA CYS A 131 -2.73 0.61 21.36
C CYS A 131 -3.36 1.05 22.68
N TYR A 132 -4.62 1.51 22.63
CA TYR A 132 -5.37 1.93 23.81
C TYR A 132 -5.54 0.80 24.83
N HIS A 133 -5.68 -0.45 24.39
CA HIS A 133 -5.73 -1.62 25.28
C HIS A 133 -4.35 -2.16 25.63
N ALA A 134 -3.44 -2.25 24.67
CA ALA A 134 -2.13 -2.86 24.86
C ALA A 134 -1.21 -2.04 25.78
N ILE A 135 -1.27 -0.70 25.71
CA ILE A 135 -0.37 0.17 26.50
C ILE A 135 -0.67 0.06 28.01
N PRO A 136 -1.91 0.22 28.51
CA PRO A 136 -2.19 0.08 29.94
C PRO A 136 -1.83 -1.30 30.48
N ILE A 137 -2.09 -2.37 29.71
CA ILE A 137 -1.73 -3.74 30.10
C ILE A 137 -0.20 -3.87 30.17
N GLY A 138 0.52 -3.35 29.18
CA GLY A 138 1.98 -3.34 29.18
C GLY A 138 2.56 -2.55 30.35
N LEU A 139 2.04 -1.35 30.61
CA LEU A 139 2.45 -0.51 31.74
C LEU A 139 2.19 -1.21 33.08
N PHE A 140 1.06 -1.89 33.24
CA PHE A 140 0.76 -2.68 34.42
C PHE A 140 1.81 -3.76 34.66
N TRP A 141 2.14 -4.56 33.64
CA TRP A 141 3.12 -5.63 33.78
C TRP A 141 4.55 -5.12 33.98
N VAL A 142 4.92 -4.01 33.34
CA VAL A 142 6.20 -3.34 33.59
C VAL A 142 6.27 -2.84 35.03
N GLY A 143 5.21 -2.19 35.53
CA GLY A 143 5.12 -1.74 36.91
C GLY A 143 5.21 -2.89 37.91
N PHE A 144 4.49 -3.99 37.66
CA PHE A 144 4.56 -5.21 38.47
C PHE A 144 5.97 -5.80 38.49
N ALA A 145 6.62 -5.93 37.33
CA ALA A 145 8.00 -6.42 37.25
C ALA A 145 8.98 -5.51 38.01
N LEU A 146 8.86 -4.19 37.87
CA LEU A 146 9.67 -3.25 38.63
C LEU A 146 9.44 -3.39 40.13
N ALA A 147 8.20 -3.56 40.59
CA ALA A 147 7.91 -3.76 42.01
C ALA A 147 8.54 -5.03 42.59
N VAL A 148 8.57 -6.13 41.81
CA VAL A 148 9.12 -7.42 42.27
C VAL A 148 10.64 -7.46 42.17
N PHE A 149 11.21 -6.98 41.07
CA PHE A 149 12.65 -7.15 40.78
C PHE A 149 13.50 -5.92 41.11
N SER A 150 12.91 -4.72 41.19
CA SER A 150 13.62 -3.47 41.45
C SER A 150 12.76 -2.44 42.22
N PRO A 151 12.37 -2.76 43.48
CA PRO A 151 11.44 -1.95 44.27
C PRO A 151 11.91 -0.50 44.52
N GLU A 152 13.21 -0.25 44.48
CA GLU A 152 13.77 1.10 44.60
C GLU A 152 13.45 1.96 43.36
N THR A 153 13.45 1.36 42.17
CA THR A 153 13.14 2.05 40.90
C THR A 153 11.67 2.48 40.85
N ILE A 154 10.74 1.65 41.32
CA ILE A 154 9.32 2.05 41.33
C ILE A 154 9.09 3.18 42.35
N SER A 155 9.78 3.15 43.48
CA SER A 155 9.70 4.19 44.52
C SER A 155 10.25 5.53 44.01
N SER A 156 11.38 5.52 43.28
CA SER A 156 11.93 6.74 42.68
C SER A 156 11.00 7.33 41.62
N VAL A 157 10.43 6.49 40.74
CA VAL A 157 9.47 6.95 39.72
C VAL A 157 8.21 7.55 40.36
N LEU A 158 7.66 6.93 41.41
CA LEU A 158 6.52 7.46 42.16
C LEU A 158 6.82 8.81 42.80
N ALA A 159 8.01 8.97 43.40
CA ALA A 159 8.43 10.24 43.99
C ALA A 159 8.57 11.35 42.93
N GLU A 160 9.13 11.04 41.76
CA GLU A 160 9.22 11.99 40.63
C GLU A 160 7.84 12.38 40.10
N LEU A 161 6.90 11.43 40.03
CA LEU A 161 5.52 11.70 39.61
C LEU A 161 4.78 12.61 40.59
N GLN A 162 5.00 12.45 41.90
CA GLN A 162 4.40 13.31 42.93
C GLN A 162 4.91 14.76 42.85
N GLY A 163 6.16 14.96 42.42
CA GLY A 163 6.77 16.28 42.25
C GLY A 163 6.58 16.92 40.88
N ALA A 164 5.86 16.25 39.95
CA ALA A 164 5.77 16.68 38.56
C ALA A 164 5.08 18.04 38.42
N ARG A 165 5.72 18.95 37.68
CA ARG A 165 5.19 20.29 37.35
C ARG A 165 4.46 20.25 36.00
N ALA A 166 3.62 21.24 35.72
CA ALA A 166 2.87 21.31 34.46
C ALA A 166 3.77 21.20 33.20
N GLU A 167 4.97 21.77 33.24
CA GLU A 167 5.92 21.70 32.12
C GLU A 167 6.53 20.31 31.91
N SER A 168 6.82 19.56 32.98
CA SER A 168 7.31 18.18 32.85
C SER A 168 6.22 17.25 32.32
N ILE A 169 4.96 17.50 32.68
CA ILE A 169 3.80 16.77 32.15
C ILE A 169 3.65 17.02 30.64
N LYS A 170 3.74 18.27 30.16
CA LYS A 170 3.68 18.57 28.73
C LYS A 170 4.76 17.85 27.94
N HIS A 171 6.00 17.86 28.45
CA HIS A 171 7.12 17.18 27.80
C HIS A 171 6.92 15.66 27.77
N ALA A 172 6.47 15.07 28.89
CA ALA A 172 6.16 13.64 28.97
C ALA A 172 5.04 13.23 28.00
N VAL A 173 3.97 14.03 27.88
CA VAL A 173 2.88 13.79 26.93
C VAL A 173 3.36 13.86 25.49
N SER A 174 4.20 14.85 25.15
CA SER A 174 4.80 14.95 23.81
C SER A 174 5.66 13.73 23.48
N MET A 175 6.52 13.31 24.41
CA MET A 175 7.36 12.11 24.24
C MET A 175 6.53 10.84 24.11
N ALA A 176 5.50 10.67 24.95
CA ALA A 176 4.58 9.54 24.88
C ALA A 176 3.81 9.50 23.55
N GLY A 177 3.39 10.66 23.04
CA GLY A 177 2.76 10.78 21.73
C GLY A 177 3.68 10.35 20.58
N SER A 178 4.95 10.76 20.62
CA SER A 178 5.96 10.35 19.65
C SER A 178 6.26 8.85 19.70
N LEU A 179 6.39 8.28 20.90
CA LEU A 179 6.57 6.84 21.09
C LEU A 179 5.34 6.05 20.60
N LEU A 180 4.14 6.53 20.88
CA LEU A 180 2.90 5.93 20.38
C LEU A 180 2.87 5.95 18.85
N ALA A 181 3.23 7.07 18.21
CA ALA A 181 3.28 7.18 16.75
C ALA A 181 4.30 6.20 16.15
N LEU A 182 5.48 6.08 16.75
CA LEU A 182 6.50 5.11 16.34
C LEU A 182 6.01 3.67 16.52
N LEU A 183 5.36 3.36 17.64
CA LEU A 183 4.80 2.04 17.89
C LEU A 183 3.72 1.71 16.88
N VAL A 184 2.80 2.63 16.57
CA VAL A 184 1.80 2.46 15.51
C VAL A 184 2.45 2.23 14.15
N ALA A 185 3.45 3.03 13.78
CA ALA A 185 4.17 2.88 12.52
C ALA A 185 4.90 1.53 12.44
N PHE A 186 5.61 1.14 13.50
CA PHE A 186 6.26 -0.17 13.62
C PHE A 186 5.23 -1.30 13.51
N ASN A 187 4.08 -1.14 14.15
CA ASN A 187 3.00 -2.08 14.03
C ASN A 187 2.50 -2.18 12.57
N TRP A 188 2.42 -1.07 11.83
CA TRP A 188 2.02 -1.12 10.42
C TRP A 188 3.06 -1.81 9.53
N LEU A 189 4.36 -1.66 9.84
CA LEU A 189 5.44 -2.37 9.15
C LEU A 189 5.34 -3.89 9.30
N LEU A 190 4.89 -4.38 10.46
CA LEU A 190 4.67 -5.81 10.72
C LEU A 190 3.42 -6.38 10.02
N GLY A 191 2.64 -5.54 9.34
CA GLY A 191 1.52 -5.96 8.51
C GLY A 191 0.24 -5.19 8.82
N LEU A 192 -0.29 -4.52 7.79
CA LEU A 192 -1.58 -3.81 7.85
C LEU A 192 -2.78 -4.77 7.86
N SER A 193 -2.60 -6.00 7.38
CA SER A 193 -3.66 -7.01 7.28
C SER A 193 -4.29 -7.37 8.62
N ARG A 194 -3.50 -7.40 9.70
CA ARG A 194 -4.01 -7.69 11.06
C ARG A 194 -4.97 -6.63 11.60
N PHE A 195 -4.95 -5.43 11.02
CA PHE A 195 -5.87 -4.35 11.35
C PHE A 195 -7.05 -4.27 10.37
N GLY A 196 -7.19 -5.28 9.50
CA GLY A 196 -8.28 -5.39 8.53
C GLY A 196 -8.05 -4.62 7.23
N PHE A 197 -6.78 -4.36 6.85
CA PHE A 197 -6.49 -3.72 5.59
C PHE A 197 -6.86 -4.62 4.40
N ILE A 198 -7.82 -4.15 3.60
CA ILE A 198 -8.17 -4.74 2.31
C ILE A 198 -7.81 -3.76 1.20
N ASN A 199 -7.12 -4.22 0.15
CA ASN A 199 -6.88 -3.39 -1.04
C ASN A 199 -8.16 -3.31 -1.89
N ARG A 200 -8.85 -2.18 -1.83
CA ARG A 200 -10.13 -1.97 -2.54
C ARG A 200 -9.95 -1.89 -4.06
N PHE A 201 -8.75 -1.59 -4.54
CA PHE A 201 -8.45 -1.64 -5.97
C PHE A 201 -8.39 -3.08 -6.47
N ASP A 202 -7.72 -3.97 -5.74
CA ASP A 202 -7.61 -5.39 -6.12
C ASP A 202 -8.99 -6.07 -6.08
N GLU A 203 -9.80 -5.74 -5.07
CA GLU A 203 -11.19 -6.23 -4.97
C GLU A 203 -12.05 -5.77 -6.15
N ALA A 204 -11.96 -4.49 -6.53
CA ALA A 204 -12.68 -3.93 -7.67
C ALA A 204 -12.21 -4.51 -9.01
N ILE A 205 -10.89 -4.68 -9.19
CA ILE A 205 -10.30 -5.34 -10.38
C ILE A 205 -10.78 -6.79 -10.44
N GLY A 206 -10.68 -7.55 -9.35
CA GLY A 206 -11.11 -8.94 -9.29
C GLY A 206 -12.59 -9.10 -9.61
N THR A 207 -13.44 -8.22 -9.08
CA THR A 207 -14.88 -8.20 -9.39
C THR A 207 -15.14 -7.93 -10.87
N ALA A 208 -14.45 -6.97 -11.46
CA ALA A 208 -14.58 -6.65 -12.88
C ALA A 208 -14.09 -7.80 -13.79
N VAL A 209 -12.98 -8.46 -13.44
CA VAL A 209 -12.47 -9.62 -14.17
C VAL A 209 -13.43 -10.80 -14.08
N ARG A 210 -13.97 -11.12 -12.90
CA ARG A 210 -14.97 -12.18 -12.74
C ARG A 210 -16.23 -11.92 -13.56
N LYS A 211 -16.71 -10.67 -13.55
CA LYS A 211 -17.85 -10.26 -14.37
C LYS A 211 -17.55 -10.42 -15.86
N HIS A 212 -16.33 -10.10 -16.29
CA HIS A 212 -15.89 -10.31 -17.68
C HIS A 212 -15.88 -11.81 -18.06
N CYS A 213 -15.46 -12.70 -17.15
CA CYS A 213 -15.47 -14.14 -17.37
C CYS A 213 -16.83 -14.83 -17.10
N GLY A 214 -17.87 -14.09 -16.71
CA GLY A 214 -19.19 -14.67 -16.40
C GLY A 214 -19.22 -15.52 -15.12
N VAL A 215 -18.29 -15.31 -14.18
CA VAL A 215 -18.16 -16.11 -12.96
C VAL A 215 -18.79 -15.40 -11.77
N ALA A 216 -19.75 -16.05 -11.11
CA ALA A 216 -20.37 -15.55 -9.89
C ALA A 216 -19.59 -15.88 -8.61
N ALA A 217 -18.65 -16.84 -8.67
CA ALA A 217 -17.89 -17.28 -7.51
C ALA A 217 -17.00 -16.17 -6.95
N GLU A 218 -17.10 -15.89 -5.65
CA GLU A 218 -16.19 -14.98 -4.95
C GLU A 218 -14.85 -15.67 -4.64
N GLY A 219 -13.80 -14.88 -4.44
CA GLY A 219 -12.49 -15.39 -4.01
C GLY A 219 -11.31 -14.77 -4.75
N SER A 220 -10.14 -15.42 -4.61
CA SER A 220 -8.88 -14.93 -5.16
C SER A 220 -8.86 -15.11 -6.68
N VAL A 221 -8.70 -14.00 -7.39
CA VAL A 221 -8.51 -13.99 -8.85
C VAL A 221 -7.03 -13.92 -9.14
N VAL A 222 -6.52 -14.88 -9.89
CA VAL A 222 -5.13 -14.94 -10.34
C VAL A 222 -5.15 -14.95 -11.87
N LEU A 223 -4.35 -14.07 -12.47
CA LEU A 223 -4.15 -14.06 -13.92
C LEU A 223 -2.76 -14.62 -14.18
N SER A 224 -2.68 -15.69 -14.96
CA SER A 224 -1.45 -16.37 -15.33
C SER A 224 -1.37 -16.48 -16.85
N ARG A 225 -0.18 -16.61 -17.41
CA ARG A 225 0.01 -17.03 -18.80
C ARG A 225 1.10 -18.09 -18.84
N SER A 226 0.85 -19.19 -19.51
CA SER A 226 1.86 -20.22 -19.77
C SER A 226 2.38 -20.08 -21.20
N PHE A 227 3.69 -20.04 -21.39
CA PHE A 227 4.30 -20.10 -22.71
C PHE A 227 5.58 -20.94 -22.67
N GLU A 228 5.89 -21.61 -23.78
CA GLU A 228 7.09 -22.43 -23.90
C GLU A 228 8.28 -21.57 -24.33
N ARG A 229 9.42 -21.74 -23.66
CA ARG A 229 10.69 -21.12 -24.03
C ARG A 229 11.82 -22.11 -23.82
N ASN A 230 12.52 -22.49 -24.88
CA ASN A 230 13.63 -23.45 -24.86
C ASN A 230 13.25 -24.81 -24.23
N GLY A 231 12.05 -25.33 -24.51
CA GLY A 231 11.57 -26.59 -23.93
C GLY A 231 11.08 -26.50 -22.48
N LEU A 232 11.03 -25.29 -21.89
CA LEU A 232 10.51 -25.05 -20.55
C LEU A 232 9.15 -24.34 -20.62
N ILE A 233 8.16 -24.84 -19.87
CA ILE A 233 6.88 -24.15 -19.66
C ILE A 233 7.08 -23.06 -18.61
N ILE A 234 6.97 -21.79 -19.03
CA ILE A 234 7.06 -20.63 -18.15
C ILE A 234 5.66 -20.15 -17.82
N ILE A 235 5.27 -20.22 -16.54
CA ILE A 235 4.05 -19.62 -16.02
C ILE A 235 4.39 -18.23 -15.49
N GLN A 236 3.80 -17.21 -16.09
CA GLN A 236 4.01 -15.82 -15.70
C GLN A 236 2.72 -15.22 -15.11
N PRO A 237 2.72 -14.75 -13.86
CA PRO A 237 1.58 -14.04 -13.29
C PRO A 237 1.48 -12.61 -13.84
N ALA A 238 0.26 -12.09 -13.96
CA ALA A 238 0.00 -10.74 -14.48
C ALA A 238 0.43 -9.62 -13.54
N ASP A 239 0.34 -9.86 -12.24
CA ASP A 239 0.97 -9.01 -11.22
C ASP A 239 2.28 -9.68 -10.80
N LYS A 240 3.39 -9.09 -11.23
CA LYS A 240 4.71 -9.39 -10.66
C LYS A 240 4.70 -8.91 -9.21
N ARG A 241 4.17 -9.72 -8.29
CA ARG A 241 4.37 -9.48 -6.85
C ARG A 241 5.82 -9.71 -6.42
N TYR A 242 6.58 -10.40 -7.26
CA TYR A 242 7.98 -10.71 -7.04
C TYR A 242 8.77 -10.47 -8.33
N ASP A 243 9.91 -9.82 -8.16
CA ASP A 243 10.92 -9.70 -9.20
C ASP A 243 11.78 -10.98 -9.23
N LEU A 244 12.06 -11.50 -10.43
CA LEU A 244 12.77 -12.78 -10.58
C LEU A 244 14.20 -12.67 -10.02
N ASP A 245 14.86 -11.54 -10.23
CA ASP A 245 16.22 -11.32 -9.71
C ASP A 245 16.20 -11.29 -8.18
N THR A 246 15.14 -10.71 -7.60
CA THR A 246 14.89 -10.74 -6.14
C THR A 246 14.63 -12.17 -5.62
N LEU A 247 13.85 -12.98 -6.35
CA LEU A 247 13.60 -14.38 -5.96
C LEU A 247 14.86 -15.24 -6.06
N VAL A 248 15.64 -15.08 -7.12
CA VAL A 248 16.89 -15.82 -7.33
C VAL A 248 17.95 -15.41 -6.32
N ALA A 249 18.06 -14.11 -6.00
CA ALA A 249 18.96 -13.62 -4.96
C ALA A 249 18.61 -14.15 -3.55
N GLY A 250 17.36 -14.54 -3.32
CA GLY A 250 16.91 -15.17 -2.07
C GLY A 250 17.21 -16.66 -1.96
N ILE A 251 17.65 -17.32 -3.04
CA ILE A 251 18.04 -18.74 -3.01
C ILE A 251 19.47 -18.86 -2.44
N THR A 252 19.61 -19.53 -1.30
CA THR A 252 20.87 -19.84 -0.65
C THR A 252 21.15 -21.35 -0.70
N PRO A 253 22.39 -21.82 -0.50
CA PRO A 253 22.69 -23.25 -0.43
C PRO A 253 21.85 -23.99 0.62
N GLU A 254 21.48 -23.31 1.72
CA GLU A 254 20.75 -23.88 2.84
C GLU A 254 19.23 -24.01 2.60
N ASN A 255 18.66 -23.21 1.68
CA ASN A 255 17.22 -23.24 1.36
C ASN A 255 16.92 -23.86 -0.01
N ARG A 256 17.95 -24.35 -0.71
CA ARG A 256 17.79 -25.01 -2.00
C ARG A 256 17.21 -26.40 -1.80
N HIS A 257 15.99 -26.61 -2.28
CA HIS A 257 15.35 -27.93 -2.26
C HIS A 257 15.90 -28.82 -3.40
N GLU A 258 16.14 -30.10 -3.09
CA GLU A 258 16.44 -31.09 -4.12
C GLU A 258 15.20 -31.37 -5.00
N PRO A 259 15.39 -31.75 -6.28
CA PRO A 259 14.28 -32.12 -7.15
C PRO A 259 13.46 -33.25 -6.52
N VAL A 260 12.17 -33.01 -6.31
CA VAL A 260 11.26 -34.06 -5.83
C VAL A 260 11.02 -35.05 -6.96
N SER A 261 11.42 -36.30 -6.76
CA SER A 261 11.11 -37.40 -7.68
C SER A 261 9.70 -37.93 -7.37
N PHE A 262 8.79 -37.78 -8.32
CA PHE A 262 7.41 -38.28 -8.19
C PHE A 262 7.25 -39.76 -8.57
N GLY A 263 8.34 -40.47 -8.85
CA GLY A 263 8.31 -41.88 -9.27
C GLY A 263 7.85 -42.07 -10.72
N ALA A 264 7.76 -43.33 -11.15
CA ALA A 264 7.24 -43.69 -12.46
C ALA A 264 5.71 -43.56 -12.50
N ALA A 265 5.15 -43.18 -13.66
CA ALA A 265 3.71 -43.08 -13.86
C ALA A 265 3.04 -44.44 -13.54
N VAL A 266 2.09 -44.44 -12.60
CA VAL A 266 1.44 -45.67 -12.09
C VAL A 266 0.06 -45.91 -12.75
N GLY A 267 -0.31 -45.14 -13.77
CA GLY A 267 -1.60 -45.28 -14.46
C GLY A 267 -1.54 -46.31 -15.57
N LYS A 268 -2.36 -47.38 -15.46
CA LYS A 268 -2.88 -48.07 -16.65
C LYS A 268 -4.15 -47.31 -17.05
N GLU A 269 -4.06 -46.46 -18.06
CA GLU A 269 -5.26 -45.99 -18.73
C GLU A 269 -5.96 -47.22 -19.33
N LEU A 270 -7.19 -47.47 -18.90
CA LEU A 270 -8.09 -48.47 -19.48
C LEU A 270 -8.93 -47.80 -20.58
#